data_AF-A0A814WKB3-F1
#
_entry.id   AF-A0A814WKB3-F1
#
_cell.length_a   1.000
_cell.length_b   1.000
_cell.length_c   1.000
_cell.angle_alpha   90.00
_cell.angle_beta   90.00
_cell.angle_gamma   90.00
#
_symmetry.space_group_name_H-M   'P 1'
#
loop_
_entity.id
_entity.type
_entity.pdbx_description
1 polymer ?
#
loop_
_entity_poly.entity_id
_entity_poly.type
_entity_poly.pdbx_seq_one_letter_code
_entity_poly.pdbx_strand_id
1 'polypeptide(L)'
;MHVEFPILRQLENDRPEHYLQALQDFAPENTDLVLCILTNSRKDRYDALKKFLCLDNPIPSQMVLTKTVAATRRNQLVSVATKIGIQINAKLGGEIWGVHIPTKTLMVIGMDSYHDSKRRGASVGAFVASTNPSLTKFYSRVVYQRTAQELIDGLTRCMTEALREYHRNNDCLPEKIVIYRDGVGDGQLSAVAEHELPQIIETFPKISEGYEPKLAVVVVKKRGNTRFFQQDGRNVHNPPPGTVIDHTVTNADWYDFYLISQCARQGTIAPTHYNVIWDRTNFKVDHMQRLTFKLCHLYYNWPGTIRVPAVCQYAHKLAFLVGQSLHQQFSERLANKLFYLQIRWQTTDVPPREEPAADVSTNVTPTKQSNLMEFFDTSDNVREAKVIHGRWWYLDELRLKSNGDLHKLWYVLLKERNRLLTMEEEYRYQYELFPNPERIDKVEESMRNIMTVVRERDIAYNLLETGRTGEPTPQIRETSFGLLRYYQPKERILPFYKNRYYQLLWGKRRAAPWTNIFKRRYNEFQEHQEHQETNRIREIVANVIQKYPHLRNEEERVMEEYKKRFDFEQYHIPKRLARRPKLRAHETVWNEQEFIDHGDLTDSNSNDYERLQQEKASRMRRKKK
;
A
#
# COMPACT_ATOMS: atom_id res chain seq x y z
N MET A 1 18.87 4.98 -42.35
CA MET A 1 18.03 6.18 -42.28
C MET A 1 18.84 7.33 -42.83
N HIS A 2 18.54 7.80 -44.02
CA HIS A 2 19.11 9.07 -44.52
C HIS A 2 18.31 10.19 -43.83
N VAL A 3 18.98 10.97 -42.99
CA VAL A 3 18.36 12.11 -42.29
C VAL A 3 18.83 13.37 -43.00
N GLU A 4 17.92 14.01 -43.72
CA GLU A 4 18.19 15.32 -44.32
C GLU A 4 18.28 16.41 -43.25
N PHE A 5 18.96 17.51 -43.57
CA PHE A 5 18.98 18.66 -42.68
C PHE A 5 17.56 19.22 -42.53
N PRO A 6 17.07 19.44 -41.29
CA PRO A 6 15.71 19.92 -41.08
C PRO A 6 15.54 21.35 -41.58
N ILE A 7 14.36 21.66 -42.11
CA ILE A 7 13.99 23.02 -42.48
C ILE A 7 13.80 23.82 -41.19
N LEU A 8 14.67 24.79 -40.94
CA LEU A 8 14.59 25.66 -39.78
C LEU A 8 13.66 26.84 -40.05
N ARG A 9 12.73 27.08 -39.11
CA ARG A 9 11.83 28.23 -39.11
C ARG A 9 11.86 28.90 -37.74
N GLN A 10 12.25 30.16 -37.74
CA GLN A 10 12.22 31.01 -36.56
C GLN A 10 10.87 31.70 -36.47
N LEU A 11 10.25 31.68 -35.30
CA LEU A 11 9.01 32.38 -35.02
C LEU A 11 9.33 33.69 -34.29
N GLU A 12 8.55 34.73 -34.57
CA GLU A 12 8.73 36.05 -33.93
C GLU A 12 8.34 36.05 -32.45
N ASN A 13 7.37 35.20 -32.07
CA ASN A 13 6.91 35.08 -30.71
C ASN A 13 6.55 33.63 -30.35
N ASP A 14 6.27 33.40 -29.07
CA ASP A 14 6.05 32.08 -28.51
C ASP A 14 4.56 31.75 -28.25
N ARG A 15 3.64 32.50 -28.85
CA ARG A 15 2.20 32.28 -28.69
C ARG A 15 1.72 31.07 -29.50
N PRO A 16 0.75 30.27 -28.99
CA PRO A 16 0.26 29.08 -29.69
C PRO A 16 -0.18 29.34 -31.13
N GLU A 17 -0.84 30.46 -31.39
CA GLU A 17 -1.42 30.82 -32.69
C GLU A 17 -0.35 30.91 -33.78
N HIS A 18 0.82 31.50 -33.47
CA HIS A 18 1.91 31.63 -34.43
C HIS A 18 2.61 30.31 -34.73
N TYR A 19 2.67 29.39 -33.75
CA TYR A 19 3.12 28.03 -34.04
C TYR A 19 2.15 27.33 -34.99
N LEU A 20 0.84 27.46 -34.76
CA LEU A 20 -0.18 26.83 -35.61
C LEU A 20 -0.14 27.39 -37.03
N GLN A 21 -0.04 28.71 -37.18
CA GLN A 21 0.09 29.36 -38.49
C GLN A 21 1.35 28.89 -39.22
N ALA A 22 2.50 28.84 -38.54
CA ALA A 22 3.73 28.35 -39.15
C ALA A 22 3.65 26.86 -39.56
N LEU A 23 2.90 26.04 -38.82
CA LEU A 23 2.68 24.64 -39.21
C LEU A 23 1.75 24.54 -40.42
N GLN A 24 0.75 25.42 -40.55
CA GLN A 24 -0.11 25.46 -41.74
C GLN A 24 0.66 25.93 -42.98
N ASP A 25 1.50 26.95 -42.84
CA ASP A 25 2.21 27.55 -43.96
C ASP A 25 3.41 26.70 -44.43
N PHE A 26 4.08 26.00 -43.51
CA PHE A 26 5.40 25.39 -43.76
C PHE A 26 5.50 23.89 -43.48
N ALA A 27 4.46 23.22 -42.98
CA ALA A 27 4.46 21.76 -42.80
C ALA A 27 3.60 21.08 -43.89
N PRO A 28 4.16 20.83 -45.09
CA PRO A 28 3.46 20.14 -46.16
C PRO A 28 3.05 18.71 -45.73
N GLU A 29 2.07 18.13 -46.42
CA GLU A 29 1.50 16.82 -46.08
C GLU A 29 2.51 15.65 -46.10
N ASN A 30 3.63 15.82 -46.79
CA ASN A 30 4.74 14.86 -46.88
C ASN A 30 5.79 15.02 -45.76
N THR A 31 5.56 15.88 -44.78
CA THR A 31 6.47 16.06 -43.64
C THR A 31 6.47 14.83 -42.75
N ASP A 32 7.64 14.21 -42.55
CA ASP A 32 7.77 13.02 -41.71
C ASP A 32 7.63 13.30 -40.21
N LEU A 33 8.20 14.42 -39.74
CA LEU A 33 8.19 14.82 -38.34
C LEU A 33 8.38 16.32 -38.17
N VAL A 34 7.72 16.87 -37.15
CA VAL A 34 7.92 18.26 -36.70
C VAL A 34 8.62 18.27 -35.34
N LEU A 35 9.70 19.06 -35.23
CA LEU A 35 10.35 19.35 -33.95
C LEU A 35 10.06 20.80 -33.53
N CYS A 36 9.32 20.99 -32.45
CA CYS A 36 9.04 22.31 -31.90
C CYS A 36 9.91 22.58 -30.67
N ILE A 37 10.68 23.67 -30.72
CA ILE A 37 11.44 24.18 -29.58
C ILE A 37 10.54 25.16 -28.81
N LEU A 38 10.28 24.88 -27.53
CA LEU A 38 9.37 25.66 -26.68
C LEU A 38 10.15 26.39 -25.59
N THR A 39 9.85 27.67 -25.37
CA THR A 39 10.51 28.51 -24.36
C THR A 39 10.23 28.06 -22.91
N ASN A 40 9.02 27.56 -22.66
CA ASN A 40 8.55 27.16 -21.32
C ASN A 40 7.59 25.96 -21.39
N SER A 41 7.24 25.41 -20.23
CA SER A 41 6.38 24.22 -20.10
C SER A 41 4.88 24.56 -20.02
N ARG A 42 4.45 25.59 -20.74
CA ARG A 42 3.03 26.00 -20.80
C ARG A 42 2.17 24.91 -21.43
N LYS A 43 1.14 24.46 -20.69
CA LYS A 43 0.28 23.34 -21.09
C LYS A 43 -0.63 23.71 -22.26
N ASP A 44 -1.20 24.91 -22.25
CA ASP A 44 -2.07 25.44 -23.31
C ASP A 44 -1.41 25.38 -24.69
N ARG A 45 -0.13 25.77 -24.78
CA ARG A 45 0.65 25.68 -26.02
C ARG A 45 0.91 24.25 -26.45
N TYR A 46 1.29 23.40 -25.50
CA TYR A 46 1.51 21.98 -25.76
C TYR A 46 0.25 21.31 -26.29
N ASP A 47 -0.90 21.59 -25.66
CA ASP A 47 -2.19 21.03 -26.04
C ASP A 47 -2.62 21.52 -27.43
N ALA A 48 -2.51 22.82 -27.72
CA ALA A 48 -2.85 23.39 -29.03
C ALA A 48 -2.04 22.73 -30.15
N LEU A 49 -0.72 22.63 -29.99
CA LEU A 49 0.16 22.00 -30.97
C LEU A 49 -0.14 20.51 -31.14
N LYS A 50 -0.38 19.79 -30.03
CA LYS A 50 -0.69 18.36 -30.10
C LYS A 50 -2.05 18.09 -30.73
N LYS A 51 -3.06 18.92 -30.46
CA LYS A 51 -4.36 18.82 -31.13
C LYS A 51 -4.20 18.98 -32.63
N PHE A 52 -3.57 20.07 -33.07
CA PHE A 52 -3.35 20.32 -34.49
C PHE A 52 -2.58 19.17 -35.18
N LEU A 53 -1.47 18.72 -34.59
CA LEU A 53 -0.60 17.69 -35.19
C LEU A 53 -1.13 16.25 -35.07
N CYS A 54 -2.15 16.00 -34.24
CA CYS A 54 -2.74 14.66 -34.08
C CYS A 54 -4.14 14.54 -34.69
N LEU A 55 -4.86 15.66 -34.86
CA LEU A 55 -6.23 15.73 -35.37
C LEU A 55 -6.25 16.28 -36.80
N ASP A 56 -5.79 17.52 -36.99
CA ASP A 56 -5.97 18.27 -38.23
C ASP A 56 -4.90 17.95 -39.29
N ASN A 57 -3.63 17.96 -38.89
CA ASN A 57 -2.49 17.64 -39.75
C ASN A 57 -1.65 16.51 -39.12
N PRO A 58 -1.95 15.23 -39.40
CA PRO A 58 -1.47 14.08 -38.63
C PRO A 58 0.01 13.77 -38.87
N ILE A 59 0.87 14.55 -38.23
CA ILE A 59 2.33 14.47 -38.33
C ILE A 59 2.92 14.19 -36.93
N PRO A 60 3.74 13.14 -36.77
CA PRO A 60 4.45 12.90 -35.52
C PRO A 60 5.27 14.11 -35.08
N SER A 61 5.19 14.46 -33.79
CA SER A 61 5.82 15.68 -33.29
C SER A 61 6.65 15.50 -32.02
N GLN A 62 7.80 16.19 -31.99
CA GLN A 62 8.74 16.22 -30.88
C GLN A 62 8.76 17.63 -30.27
N MET A 63 8.36 17.73 -29.00
CA MET A 63 8.41 18.99 -28.24
C MET A 63 9.67 18.99 -27.38
N VAL A 64 10.47 20.06 -27.45
CA VAL A 64 11.73 20.20 -26.70
C VAL A 64 11.76 21.55 -26.01
N LEU A 65 12.02 21.60 -24.71
CA LEU A 65 12.15 22.89 -24.02
C LEU A 65 13.52 23.52 -24.27
N THR A 66 13.58 24.83 -24.49
CA THR A 66 14.83 25.59 -24.66
C THR A 66 15.80 25.34 -23.50
N LYS A 67 15.30 25.29 -22.26
CA LYS A 67 16.14 24.97 -21.08
C LYS A 67 16.85 23.60 -21.16
N THR A 68 16.32 22.66 -21.92
CA THR A 68 16.87 21.30 -22.08
C THR A 68 18.03 21.29 -23.08
N VAL A 69 17.96 22.14 -24.11
CA VAL A 69 19.00 22.29 -25.13
C VAL A 69 20.03 23.37 -24.77
N ALA A 70 19.70 24.27 -23.83
CA ALA A 70 20.62 25.26 -23.28
C ALA A 70 21.59 24.70 -22.23
N ALA A 71 21.74 23.37 -22.12
CA ALA A 71 22.62 22.75 -21.14
C ALA A 71 24.09 23.14 -21.37
N THR A 72 24.75 23.66 -20.33
CA THR A 72 26.09 24.25 -20.41
C THR A 72 27.20 23.24 -20.72
N ARG A 73 26.98 21.93 -20.48
CA ARG A 73 28.01 20.89 -20.64
C ARG A 73 27.74 20.03 -21.86
N ARG A 74 28.71 19.93 -22.78
CA ARG A 74 28.64 19.13 -24.02
C ARG A 74 28.17 17.69 -23.80
N ASN A 75 28.67 17.01 -22.77
CA ASN A 75 28.30 15.62 -22.47
C ASN A 75 26.81 15.48 -22.07
N GLN A 76 26.24 16.47 -21.39
CA GLN A 76 24.81 16.46 -21.05
C GLN A 76 23.96 16.67 -22.30
N LEU A 77 24.37 17.60 -23.18
CA LEU A 77 23.67 17.85 -24.45
C LEU A 77 23.67 16.60 -25.35
N VAL A 78 24.81 15.90 -25.47
CA VAL A 78 24.90 14.65 -26.24
C VAL A 78 23.92 13.61 -25.68
N SER A 79 23.91 13.38 -24.36
CA SER A 79 22.95 12.45 -23.74
C SER A 79 21.48 12.84 -23.96
N VAL A 80 21.17 14.14 -23.96
CA VAL A 80 19.81 14.65 -24.23
C VAL A 80 19.45 14.39 -25.69
N ALA A 81 20.34 14.77 -26.61
CA ALA A 81 20.14 14.61 -28.05
C ALA A 81 19.97 13.13 -28.43
N THR A 82 20.75 12.22 -27.84
CA THR A 82 20.59 10.77 -28.05
C THR A 82 19.18 10.29 -27.66
N LYS A 83 18.66 10.73 -26.50
CA LYS A 83 17.31 10.35 -26.06
C LYS A 83 16.23 10.93 -26.97
N ILE A 84 16.41 12.17 -27.44
CA ILE A 84 15.52 12.79 -28.42
C ILE A 84 15.56 12.02 -29.74
N GLY A 85 16.74 11.65 -30.24
CA GLY A 85 16.90 10.87 -31.47
C GLY A 85 16.25 9.50 -31.38
N ILE A 86 16.41 8.79 -30.26
CA ILE A 86 15.71 7.53 -29.97
C ILE A 86 14.19 7.74 -30.05
N GLN A 87 13.66 8.78 -29.40
CA GLN A 87 12.22 9.04 -29.43
C GLN A 87 11.71 9.42 -30.82
N ILE A 88 12.48 10.20 -31.59
CA ILE A 88 12.17 10.53 -33.00
C ILE A 88 12.08 9.25 -33.83
N ASN A 89 13.06 8.35 -33.70
CA ASN A 89 13.05 7.07 -34.42
C ASN A 89 11.81 6.23 -34.06
N ALA A 90 11.48 6.13 -32.77
CA ALA A 90 10.27 5.44 -32.30
C ALA A 90 8.98 6.05 -32.87
N LYS A 91 8.89 7.39 -32.92
CA LYS A 91 7.73 8.12 -33.45
C LYS A 91 7.55 7.98 -34.95
N LEU A 92 8.64 7.72 -35.67
CA LEU A 92 8.63 7.45 -37.10
C LEU A 92 8.31 5.98 -37.42
N GLY A 93 8.23 5.10 -36.41
CA GLY A 93 7.93 3.68 -36.58
C GLY A 93 9.17 2.79 -36.67
N GLY A 94 10.36 3.31 -36.34
CA GLY A 94 11.60 2.55 -36.32
C GLY A 94 11.70 1.59 -35.13
N GLU A 95 12.44 0.50 -35.33
CA GLU A 95 12.74 -0.51 -34.31
C GLU A 95 14.09 -0.19 -33.67
N ILE A 96 14.10 0.20 -32.40
CA ILE A 96 15.32 0.71 -31.74
C ILE A 96 16.12 -0.43 -31.12
N TRP A 97 15.44 -1.33 -30.41
CA TRP A 97 15.99 -2.57 -29.88
C TRP A 97 14.89 -3.62 -29.76
N GLY A 98 15.27 -4.89 -29.65
CA GLY A 98 14.34 -6.00 -29.48
C GLY A 98 14.86 -7.01 -28.47
N VAL A 99 13.97 -7.89 -28.01
CA VAL A 99 14.30 -9.01 -27.13
C VAL A 99 13.84 -10.29 -27.81
N HIS A 100 14.72 -11.29 -27.85
CA HIS A 100 14.36 -12.58 -28.42
C HIS A 100 13.24 -13.26 -27.60
N ILE A 101 12.09 -13.46 -28.23
CA ILE A 101 10.90 -14.13 -27.68
C ILE A 101 10.61 -15.35 -28.56
N PRO A 102 10.86 -16.59 -28.07
CA PRO A 102 10.79 -17.81 -28.88
C PRO A 102 9.34 -18.32 -29.08
N THR A 103 8.43 -17.43 -29.44
CA THR A 103 7.03 -17.77 -29.72
C THR A 103 6.68 -17.25 -31.11
N LYS A 104 6.44 -18.17 -32.05
CA LYS A 104 5.96 -17.82 -33.38
C LYS A 104 4.53 -17.27 -33.29
N THR A 105 4.17 -16.38 -34.22
CA THR A 105 2.80 -15.89 -34.43
C THR A 105 2.08 -15.40 -33.15
N LEU A 106 2.84 -14.72 -32.26
CA LEU A 106 2.32 -14.11 -31.04
C LEU A 106 1.93 -12.65 -31.28
N MET A 107 0.76 -12.26 -30.80
CA MET A 107 0.37 -10.86 -30.61
C MET A 107 0.25 -10.56 -29.11
N VAL A 108 0.85 -9.47 -28.67
CA VAL A 108 0.74 -8.97 -27.30
C VAL A 108 -0.01 -7.65 -27.31
N ILE A 109 -1.00 -7.52 -26.43
CA ILE A 109 -1.90 -6.37 -26.35
C ILE A 109 -1.80 -5.75 -24.95
N GLY A 110 -1.74 -4.43 -24.88
CA GLY A 110 -1.81 -3.66 -23.65
C GLY A 110 -3.06 -2.80 -23.65
N MET A 111 -3.77 -2.82 -22.52
CA MET A 111 -4.98 -2.04 -22.31
C MET A 111 -4.87 -1.26 -21.00
N ASP A 112 -5.25 0.01 -21.03
CA ASP A 112 -5.31 0.87 -19.84
C ASP A 112 -6.48 1.86 -19.96
N SER A 113 -7.02 2.30 -18.84
CA SER A 113 -8.11 3.27 -18.76
C SER A 113 -7.65 4.53 -18.01
N TYR A 114 -7.83 5.70 -18.62
CA TYR A 114 -7.55 6.98 -18.00
C TYR A 114 -8.84 7.68 -17.58
N HIS A 115 -8.89 8.13 -16.33
CA HIS A 115 -10.01 8.89 -15.77
C HIS A 115 -9.55 10.31 -15.41
N ASP A 116 -10.16 11.33 -16.01
CA ASP A 116 -9.87 12.72 -15.63
C ASP A 116 -10.61 13.07 -14.32
N SER A 117 -9.85 13.34 -13.26
CA SER A 117 -10.44 13.75 -11.97
C SER A 117 -11.02 15.17 -12.01
N LYS A 118 -10.61 16.02 -12.97
CA LYS A 118 -11.06 17.42 -13.10
C LYS A 118 -12.30 17.57 -13.97
N ARG A 119 -12.51 16.68 -14.93
CA ARG A 119 -13.72 16.62 -15.77
C ARG A 119 -14.50 15.36 -15.42
N ARG A 120 -15.44 15.49 -14.48
CA ARG A 120 -16.41 14.43 -14.17
C ARG A 120 -17.12 14.01 -15.46
N GLY A 121 -16.82 12.82 -15.99
CA GLY A 121 -17.63 12.19 -17.03
C GLY A 121 -16.91 11.60 -18.25
N ALA A 122 -15.63 11.90 -18.49
CA ALA A 122 -14.93 11.38 -19.66
C ALA A 122 -13.80 10.43 -19.25
N SER A 123 -13.96 9.14 -19.55
CA SER A 123 -12.91 8.14 -19.43
C SER A 123 -12.42 7.74 -20.83
N VAL A 124 -11.12 7.48 -20.95
CA VAL A 124 -10.50 7.07 -22.22
C VAL A 124 -9.86 5.70 -22.01
N GLY A 125 -10.33 4.69 -22.74
CA GLY A 125 -9.68 3.40 -22.87
C GLY A 125 -8.65 3.46 -23.99
N ALA A 126 -7.41 3.04 -23.72
CA ALA A 126 -6.37 2.88 -24.74
C ALA A 126 -6.10 1.40 -24.99
N PHE A 127 -5.89 1.08 -26.27
CA PHE A 127 -5.60 -0.26 -26.76
C PHE A 127 -4.34 -0.19 -27.63
N VAL A 128 -3.32 -0.98 -27.28
CA VAL A 128 -2.06 -1.03 -28.02
C VAL A 128 -1.68 -2.49 -28.28
N ALA A 129 -1.59 -2.88 -29.55
CA ALA A 129 -1.28 -4.25 -29.97
C ALA A 129 0.04 -4.30 -30.74
N SER A 130 0.87 -5.32 -30.48
CA SER A 130 2.06 -5.57 -31.29
C SER A 130 1.68 -6.07 -32.69
N THR A 131 2.36 -5.62 -33.74
CA THR A 131 2.02 -5.95 -35.13
C THR A 131 3.05 -6.81 -35.84
N ASN A 132 4.18 -7.13 -35.22
CA ASN A 132 5.25 -7.91 -35.83
C ASN A 132 5.79 -9.01 -34.89
N PRO A 133 6.51 -10.02 -35.40
CA PRO A 133 6.92 -11.18 -34.60
C PRO A 133 7.97 -10.83 -33.53
N SER A 134 8.75 -9.78 -33.77
CA SER A 134 9.72 -9.24 -32.80
C SER A 134 9.08 -8.47 -31.65
N LEU A 135 7.77 -8.20 -31.71
CA LEU A 135 7.02 -7.42 -30.71
C LEU A 135 7.58 -6.00 -30.51
N THR A 136 8.06 -5.38 -31.59
CA THR A 136 8.75 -4.08 -31.62
C THR A 136 7.96 -2.97 -32.32
N LYS A 137 6.96 -3.34 -33.14
CA LYS A 137 6.01 -2.44 -33.80
C LYS A 137 4.63 -2.55 -33.17
N PHE A 138 3.90 -1.44 -33.12
CA PHE A 138 2.64 -1.37 -32.40
C PHE A 138 1.57 -0.63 -33.20
N TYR A 139 0.35 -1.17 -33.15
CA TYR A 139 -0.88 -0.52 -33.54
C TYR A 139 -1.59 0.03 -32.31
N SER A 140 -2.17 1.22 -32.42
CA SER A 140 -2.79 1.92 -31.29
C SER A 140 -4.16 2.47 -31.62
N ARG A 141 -5.09 2.33 -30.69
CA ARG A 141 -6.44 2.90 -30.74
C ARG A 141 -6.89 3.38 -29.37
N VAL A 142 -7.90 4.24 -29.39
CA VAL A 142 -8.57 4.73 -28.20
C VAL A 142 -10.07 4.63 -28.35
N VAL A 143 -10.76 4.41 -27.23
CA VAL A 143 -12.21 4.42 -27.13
C VAL A 143 -12.63 5.38 -26.03
N TYR A 144 -13.66 6.17 -26.32
CA TYR A 144 -14.29 7.03 -25.33
C TYR A 144 -15.38 6.25 -24.60
N GLN A 145 -15.29 6.23 -23.28
CA GLN A 145 -16.28 5.60 -22.43
C GLN A 145 -17.22 6.64 -21.84
N ARG A 146 -18.44 6.23 -21.52
CA ARG A 146 -19.40 7.06 -20.79
C ARG A 146 -18.98 7.17 -19.31
N THR A 147 -19.51 8.18 -18.63
CA THR A 147 -19.17 8.56 -17.24
C THR A 147 -18.97 7.38 -16.30
N ALA A 148 -17.83 7.35 -15.59
CA ALA A 148 -17.49 6.46 -14.47
C ALA A 148 -17.42 4.95 -14.79
N GLN A 149 -17.39 4.55 -16.07
CA GLN A 149 -17.12 3.16 -16.43
C GLN A 149 -15.60 2.90 -16.43
N GLU A 150 -15.15 2.00 -15.56
CA GLU A 150 -13.75 1.52 -15.53
C GLU A 150 -13.48 0.44 -16.59
N LEU A 151 -14.54 -0.24 -17.06
CA LEU A 151 -14.49 -1.29 -18.09
C LEU A 151 -14.58 -0.69 -19.49
N ILE A 152 -13.77 -1.22 -20.42
CA ILE A 152 -13.68 -0.73 -21.80
C ILE A 152 -14.78 -1.35 -22.68
N ASP A 153 -15.61 -0.47 -23.23
CA ASP A 153 -16.56 -0.80 -24.30
C ASP A 153 -15.90 -0.56 -25.67
N GLY A 154 -16.45 -1.13 -26.75
CA GLY A 154 -15.99 -0.93 -28.12
C GLY A 154 -14.69 -1.68 -28.48
N LEU A 155 -14.28 -2.68 -27.70
CA LEU A 155 -13.07 -3.47 -27.95
C LEU A 155 -13.12 -4.24 -29.27
N THR A 156 -14.32 -4.59 -29.72
CA THR A 156 -14.57 -5.25 -31.01
C THR A 156 -13.91 -4.51 -32.17
N ARG A 157 -14.03 -3.18 -32.21
CA ARG A 157 -13.42 -2.36 -33.28
C ARG A 157 -11.90 -2.35 -33.17
N CYS A 158 -11.38 -2.11 -31.97
CA CYS A 158 -9.93 -2.08 -31.71
C CYS A 158 -9.26 -3.40 -32.12
N MET A 159 -9.87 -4.52 -31.73
CA MET A 159 -9.33 -5.85 -32.03
C MET A 159 -9.39 -6.18 -33.52
N THR A 160 -10.52 -5.88 -34.18
CA THR A 160 -10.67 -6.11 -35.64
C THR A 160 -9.60 -5.37 -36.43
N GLU A 161 -9.37 -4.10 -36.12
CA GLU A 161 -8.39 -3.28 -36.84
C GLU A 161 -6.94 -3.71 -36.53
N ALA A 162 -6.65 -4.09 -35.27
CA ALA A 162 -5.34 -4.61 -34.90
C ALA A 162 -5.01 -5.94 -35.58
N LEU A 163 -5.98 -6.85 -35.71
CA LEU A 163 -5.82 -8.11 -36.44
C LEU A 163 -5.59 -7.88 -37.94
N ARG A 164 -6.31 -6.93 -38.56
CA ARG A 164 -6.08 -6.54 -39.97
C ARG A 164 -4.69 -5.97 -40.17
N GLU A 165 -4.22 -5.14 -39.26
CA GLU A 165 -2.88 -4.57 -39.33
C GLU A 165 -1.79 -5.63 -39.11
N TYR A 166 -2.02 -6.60 -38.21
CA TYR A 166 -1.12 -7.74 -38.06
C TYR A 166 -1.07 -8.59 -39.33
N HIS A 167 -2.22 -8.92 -39.91
CA HIS A 167 -2.29 -9.66 -41.16
C HIS A 167 -1.55 -8.93 -42.29
N ARG A 168 -1.75 -7.61 -42.43
CA ARG A 168 -1.05 -6.78 -43.42
C ARG A 168 0.48 -6.83 -43.28
N ASN A 169 1.00 -6.97 -42.05
CA ASN A 169 2.43 -6.94 -41.78
C ASN A 169 3.09 -8.34 -41.80
N ASN A 170 2.32 -9.43 -41.69
CA ASN A 170 2.86 -10.78 -41.52
C ASN A 170 2.29 -11.81 -42.51
N ASP A 171 1.33 -11.42 -43.35
CA ASP A 171 0.57 -12.29 -44.26
C ASP A 171 -0.10 -13.50 -43.57
N CYS A 172 -0.32 -13.40 -42.26
CA CYS A 172 -0.98 -14.40 -41.43
C CYS A 172 -1.61 -13.75 -40.20
N LEU A 173 -2.60 -14.42 -39.61
CA LEU A 173 -3.20 -14.02 -38.33
C LEU A 173 -2.42 -14.63 -37.16
N PRO A 174 -2.41 -13.98 -35.98
CA PRO A 174 -1.69 -14.49 -34.82
C PRO A 174 -2.35 -15.76 -34.26
N GLU A 175 -1.59 -16.82 -34.02
CA GLU A 175 -2.11 -18.04 -33.40
C GLU A 175 -2.33 -17.88 -31.89
N LYS A 176 -1.58 -16.96 -31.27
CA LYS A 176 -1.63 -16.69 -29.83
C LYS A 176 -1.75 -15.21 -29.56
N ILE A 177 -2.64 -14.86 -28.64
CA ILE A 177 -2.85 -13.49 -28.19
C ILE A 177 -2.73 -13.45 -26.67
N VAL A 178 -1.89 -12.55 -26.15
CA VAL A 178 -1.77 -12.28 -24.71
C VAL A 178 -2.12 -10.83 -24.44
N ILE A 179 -3.12 -10.60 -23.60
CA ILE A 179 -3.62 -9.28 -23.24
C ILE A 179 -3.17 -8.95 -21.84
N TYR A 180 -2.54 -7.80 -21.67
CA TYR A 180 -2.20 -7.23 -20.37
C TYR A 180 -3.09 -6.02 -20.08
N ARG A 181 -4.00 -6.17 -19.13
CA ARG A 181 -4.97 -5.15 -18.70
C ARG A 181 -4.49 -4.48 -17.42
N ASP A 182 -4.12 -3.20 -17.48
CA ASP A 182 -3.77 -2.39 -16.32
C ASP A 182 -4.94 -1.48 -15.92
N GLY A 183 -4.99 -1.01 -14.66
CA GLY A 183 -5.99 -0.03 -14.21
C GLY A 183 -7.29 -0.61 -13.65
N VAL A 184 -7.30 -1.89 -13.24
CA VAL A 184 -8.48 -2.59 -12.69
C VAL A 184 -8.22 -3.04 -11.25
N GLY A 185 -9.22 -2.90 -10.37
CA GLY A 185 -9.17 -3.37 -8.98
C GLY A 185 -9.58 -4.85 -8.81
N ASP A 186 -9.27 -5.45 -7.65
CA ASP A 186 -9.55 -6.87 -7.38
C ASP A 186 -11.06 -7.19 -7.44
N GLY A 187 -11.92 -6.25 -7.03
CA GLY A 187 -13.38 -6.41 -7.07
C GLY A 187 -13.99 -6.38 -8.47
N GLN A 188 -13.20 -6.11 -9.52
CA GLN A 188 -13.67 -5.97 -10.89
C GLN A 188 -13.08 -7.03 -11.83
N LEU A 189 -12.31 -7.98 -11.31
CA LEU A 189 -11.70 -9.05 -12.11
C LEU A 189 -12.75 -9.86 -12.87
N SER A 190 -13.85 -10.24 -12.18
CA SER A 190 -14.98 -10.93 -12.82
C SER A 190 -15.63 -10.08 -13.89
N ALA A 191 -15.77 -8.77 -13.64
CA ALA A 191 -16.38 -7.86 -14.60
C ALA A 191 -15.54 -7.68 -15.88
N VAL A 192 -14.20 -7.73 -15.79
CA VAL A 192 -13.33 -7.78 -16.98
C VAL A 192 -13.56 -9.06 -17.77
N ALA A 193 -13.63 -10.21 -17.09
CA ALA A 193 -13.85 -11.51 -17.74
C ALA A 193 -15.26 -11.62 -18.36
N GLU A 194 -16.27 -11.01 -17.76
CA GLU A 194 -17.66 -11.10 -18.20
C GLU A 194 -18.04 -10.01 -19.22
N HIS A 195 -17.32 -8.88 -19.25
CA HIS A 195 -17.66 -7.75 -20.11
C HIS A 195 -16.63 -7.42 -21.19
N GLU A 196 -15.33 -7.38 -20.88
CA GLU A 196 -14.28 -7.02 -21.86
C GLU A 196 -13.91 -8.22 -22.75
N LEU A 197 -13.78 -9.40 -22.15
CA LEU A 197 -13.33 -10.62 -22.86
C LEU A 197 -14.31 -11.09 -23.96
N PRO A 198 -15.64 -11.14 -23.76
CA PRO A 198 -16.57 -11.56 -24.82
C PRO A 198 -16.49 -10.67 -26.06
N GLN A 199 -16.36 -9.34 -25.90
CA GLN A 199 -16.20 -8.41 -27.02
C GLN A 199 -15.02 -8.77 -27.91
N ILE A 200 -13.91 -9.26 -27.32
CA ILE A 200 -12.72 -9.68 -28.03
C ILE A 200 -12.95 -11.03 -28.73
N ILE A 201 -13.50 -12.02 -28.03
CA ILE A 201 -13.74 -13.36 -28.58
C ILE A 201 -14.70 -13.30 -29.78
N GLU A 202 -15.74 -12.47 -29.70
CA GLU A 202 -16.70 -12.27 -30.79
C GLU A 202 -16.07 -11.69 -32.06
N THR A 203 -14.86 -11.12 -32.02
CA THR A 203 -14.17 -10.62 -33.21
C THR A 203 -13.54 -11.70 -34.06
N PHE A 204 -13.17 -12.84 -33.46
CA PHE A 204 -12.42 -13.89 -34.14
C PHE A 204 -13.19 -14.55 -35.29
N PRO A 205 -14.45 -15.00 -35.12
CA PRO A 205 -15.20 -15.54 -36.26
C PRO A 205 -15.56 -14.46 -37.30
N LYS A 206 -15.55 -13.17 -36.92
CA LYS A 206 -15.87 -12.05 -37.83
C LYS A 206 -14.69 -11.68 -38.74
N ILE A 207 -13.44 -12.01 -38.37
CA ILE A 207 -12.27 -11.69 -39.20
C ILE A 207 -12.04 -12.73 -40.30
N SER A 208 -12.23 -14.01 -39.96
CA SER A 208 -12.00 -15.14 -40.85
C SER A 208 -12.80 -16.34 -40.32
N GLU A 209 -13.45 -17.06 -41.23
CA GLU A 209 -14.23 -18.25 -40.89
C GLU A 209 -13.33 -19.31 -40.23
N GLY A 210 -13.75 -19.83 -39.07
CA GLY A 210 -12.99 -20.84 -38.32
C GLY A 210 -11.75 -20.33 -37.60
N TYR A 211 -11.49 -19.01 -37.56
CA TYR A 211 -10.37 -18.45 -36.82
C TYR A 211 -10.65 -18.44 -35.31
N GLU A 212 -9.89 -19.25 -34.56
CA GLU A 212 -9.96 -19.33 -33.09
C GLU A 212 -8.54 -19.31 -32.49
N PRO A 213 -7.95 -18.12 -32.24
CA PRO A 213 -6.62 -18.01 -31.66
C PRO A 213 -6.64 -18.37 -30.18
N LYS A 214 -5.50 -18.84 -29.68
CA LYS A 214 -5.34 -19.10 -28.25
C LYS A 214 -5.14 -17.79 -27.49
N LEU A 215 -6.00 -17.54 -26.51
CA LEU A 215 -6.05 -16.26 -25.80
C LEU A 215 -5.67 -16.41 -24.32
N ALA A 216 -4.88 -15.48 -23.80
CA ALA A 216 -4.70 -15.26 -22.37
C ALA A 216 -4.95 -13.80 -21.99
N VAL A 217 -5.54 -13.57 -20.82
CA VAL A 217 -5.77 -12.25 -20.23
C VAL A 217 -5.11 -12.18 -18.86
N VAL A 218 -4.19 -11.22 -18.72
CA VAL A 218 -3.40 -10.96 -17.52
C VAL A 218 -3.73 -9.57 -16.99
N VAL A 219 -4.32 -9.49 -15.81
CA VAL A 219 -4.56 -8.23 -15.12
C VAL A 219 -3.28 -7.81 -14.40
N VAL A 220 -2.85 -6.57 -14.63
CA VAL A 220 -1.62 -5.98 -14.09
C VAL A 220 -1.97 -4.99 -12.99
N LYS A 221 -1.47 -5.24 -11.77
CA LYS A 221 -1.70 -4.39 -10.61
C LYS A 221 -0.38 -3.73 -10.16
N LYS A 222 -0.27 -2.44 -10.49
CA LYS A 222 0.89 -1.60 -10.14
C LYS A 222 0.86 -1.06 -8.71
N ARG A 223 -0.27 -1.07 -8.01
CA ARG A 223 -0.39 -0.45 -6.68
C ARG A 223 -0.81 -1.50 -5.68
N GLY A 224 0.08 -1.79 -4.73
CA GLY A 224 -0.14 -2.78 -3.68
C GLY A 224 0.72 -2.47 -2.46
N ASN A 225 0.30 -2.99 -1.31
CA ASN A 225 0.99 -2.81 -0.03
C ASN A 225 2.08 -3.87 0.19
N THR A 226 2.02 -4.98 -0.54
CA THR A 226 3.01 -6.07 -0.47
C THR A 226 4.41 -5.57 -0.83
N ARG A 227 5.41 -5.92 -0.01
CA ARG A 227 6.82 -5.65 -0.24
C ARG A 227 7.62 -6.94 -0.02
N PHE A 228 8.61 -7.16 -0.88
CA PHE A 228 9.51 -8.29 -0.78
C PHE A 228 10.93 -7.79 -0.59
N PHE A 229 11.70 -8.54 0.17
CA PHE A 229 13.08 -8.24 0.45
C PHE A 229 13.90 -9.52 0.30
N GLN A 230 15.12 -9.37 -0.23
CA GLN A 230 16.10 -10.43 -0.20
C GLN A 230 16.89 -10.31 1.09
N GLN A 231 17.01 -11.41 1.81
CA GLN A 231 17.79 -11.48 3.03
C GLN A 231 19.17 -12.07 2.71
N ASP A 232 20.23 -11.36 3.08
CA ASP A 232 21.61 -11.84 3.03
C ASP A 232 22.23 -11.75 4.43
N GLY A 233 22.21 -12.89 5.14
CA GLY A 233 22.55 -12.97 6.55
C GLY A 233 21.64 -12.10 7.43
N ARG A 234 22.20 -11.04 8.03
CA ARG A 234 21.47 -10.04 8.84
C ARG A 234 21.01 -8.83 8.02
N ASN A 235 21.53 -8.66 6.81
CA ASN A 235 21.21 -7.53 5.97
C ASN A 235 19.99 -7.84 5.11
N VAL A 236 19.20 -6.81 4.83
CA VAL A 236 17.97 -6.88 4.05
C VAL A 236 18.08 -5.86 2.93
N HIS A 237 17.95 -6.31 1.70
CA HIS A 237 18.04 -5.45 0.51
C HIS A 237 16.89 -5.69 -0.45
N ASN A 238 16.72 -4.76 -1.39
CA ASN A 238 15.74 -4.91 -2.46
C ASN A 238 16.11 -6.13 -3.32
N PRO A 239 15.15 -7.00 -3.68
CA PRO A 239 15.44 -8.10 -4.59
C PRO A 239 15.87 -7.58 -5.97
N PRO A 240 16.70 -8.36 -6.70
CA PRO A 240 17.16 -7.98 -8.02
C PRO A 240 16.02 -7.96 -9.05
N PRO A 241 16.15 -7.19 -10.14
CA PRO A 241 15.24 -7.27 -11.27
C PRO A 241 15.18 -8.71 -11.84
N GLY A 242 13.97 -9.21 -12.08
CA GLY A 242 13.70 -10.57 -12.49
C GLY A 242 13.25 -11.50 -11.36
N THR A 243 13.24 -11.05 -10.09
CA THR A 243 12.67 -11.85 -8.99
C THR A 243 11.18 -12.06 -9.19
N VAL A 244 10.76 -13.34 -9.15
CA VAL A 244 9.37 -13.78 -9.23
C VAL A 244 8.96 -14.43 -7.92
N ILE A 245 7.74 -14.15 -7.47
CA ILE A 245 7.12 -14.78 -6.31
C ILE A 245 5.74 -15.30 -6.73
N ASP A 246 5.60 -16.61 -6.84
CA ASP A 246 4.40 -17.30 -7.35
C ASP A 246 3.77 -18.28 -6.35
N HIS A 247 4.32 -18.38 -5.14
CA HIS A 247 3.81 -19.25 -4.07
C HIS A 247 3.84 -18.54 -2.71
N THR A 248 3.15 -19.13 -1.72
CA THR A 248 3.07 -18.72 -0.30
C THR A 248 2.32 -17.42 -0.01
N VAL A 249 2.52 -16.38 -0.81
CA VAL A 249 1.90 -15.04 -0.64
C VAL A 249 0.86 -14.72 -1.72
N THR A 250 0.80 -15.56 -2.74
CA THR A 250 -0.20 -15.57 -3.81
C THR A 250 -1.52 -16.13 -3.30
N ASN A 251 -2.60 -15.88 -4.02
CA ASN A 251 -3.91 -16.41 -3.65
C ASN A 251 -4.01 -17.87 -4.13
N ALA A 252 -4.42 -18.79 -3.25
CA ALA A 252 -4.53 -20.21 -3.58
C ALA A 252 -5.53 -20.50 -4.71
N ASP A 253 -6.54 -19.64 -4.86
CA ASP A 253 -7.59 -19.81 -5.87
C ASP A 253 -7.27 -19.09 -7.19
N TRP A 254 -6.19 -18.31 -7.26
CA TRP A 254 -5.84 -17.52 -8.44
C TRP A 254 -4.60 -18.06 -9.12
N TYR A 255 -4.56 -17.90 -10.44
CA TYR A 255 -3.31 -18.01 -11.19
C TYR A 255 -2.62 -16.65 -11.18
N ASP A 256 -1.94 -16.33 -10.07
CA ASP A 256 -1.27 -15.05 -9.88
C ASP A 256 0.22 -15.17 -9.51
N PHE A 257 0.97 -14.11 -9.76
CA PHE A 257 2.37 -14.00 -9.39
C PHE A 257 2.80 -12.55 -9.21
N TYR A 258 3.82 -12.32 -8.41
CA TYR A 258 4.51 -11.04 -8.31
C TYR A 258 5.80 -11.07 -9.11
N LEU A 259 6.08 -9.99 -9.82
CA LEU A 259 7.35 -9.81 -10.54
C LEU A 259 7.95 -8.45 -10.19
N ILE A 260 9.22 -8.48 -9.81
CA ILE A 260 10.05 -7.29 -9.61
C ILE A 260 10.85 -7.08 -10.89
N SER A 261 10.39 -6.19 -11.76
CA SER A 261 11.02 -6.00 -13.07
C SER A 261 12.08 -4.90 -13.11
N GLN A 262 12.03 -3.91 -12.22
CA GLN A 262 12.92 -2.74 -12.22
C GLN A 262 13.85 -2.74 -11.00
N CYS A 263 14.86 -1.87 -10.98
CA CYS A 263 15.68 -1.60 -9.80
C CYS A 263 15.30 -0.24 -9.20
N ALA A 264 15.19 -0.16 -7.88
CA ALA A 264 14.96 1.10 -7.16
C ALA A 264 16.30 1.70 -6.70
N ARG A 265 16.59 2.95 -7.10
CA ARG A 265 17.80 3.67 -6.65
C ARG A 265 17.72 4.11 -5.18
N GLN A 266 16.51 4.40 -4.71
CA GLN A 266 16.23 4.85 -3.35
C GLN A 266 14.89 4.24 -2.89
N GLY A 267 14.80 3.93 -1.61
CA GLY A 267 13.60 3.35 -1.00
C GLY A 267 13.39 1.86 -1.31
N THR A 268 12.26 1.35 -0.85
CA THR A 268 11.86 -0.05 -1.04
C THR A 268 11.18 -0.25 -2.39
N ILE A 269 11.54 -1.33 -3.09
CA ILE A 269 10.88 -1.68 -4.35
C ILE A 269 9.46 -2.21 -4.12
N ALA A 270 8.51 -1.67 -4.88
CA ALA A 270 7.16 -2.20 -4.95
C ALA A 270 7.06 -3.19 -6.13
N PRO A 271 6.76 -4.48 -5.87
CA PRO A 271 6.54 -5.46 -6.93
C PRO A 271 5.31 -5.09 -7.77
N THR A 272 5.20 -5.69 -8.96
CA THR A 272 3.97 -5.66 -9.75
C THR A 272 3.30 -7.02 -9.62
N HIS A 273 2.00 -7.02 -9.32
CA HIS A 273 1.19 -8.23 -9.21
C HIS A 273 0.48 -8.48 -10.53
N TYR A 274 0.51 -9.73 -11.00
CA TYR A 274 -0.08 -10.18 -12.24
C TYR A 274 -1.06 -11.30 -11.93
N ASN A 275 -2.30 -11.17 -12.36
CA ASN A 275 -3.34 -12.19 -12.19
C ASN A 275 -3.83 -12.64 -13.57
N VAL A 276 -3.64 -13.92 -13.89
CA VAL A 276 -4.09 -14.53 -15.13
C VAL A 276 -5.54 -14.97 -14.95
N ILE A 277 -6.48 -14.14 -15.40
CA ILE A 277 -7.92 -14.38 -15.22
C ILE A 277 -8.51 -15.29 -16.30
N TRP A 278 -7.80 -15.46 -17.41
CA TRP A 278 -8.19 -16.35 -18.51
C TRP A 278 -6.95 -16.86 -19.24
N ASP A 279 -6.84 -18.15 -19.50
CA ASP A 279 -5.73 -18.73 -20.26
C ASP A 279 -6.15 -19.97 -21.06
N ARG A 280 -6.00 -19.89 -22.39
CA ARG A 280 -6.09 -21.02 -23.34
C ARG A 280 -4.82 -21.19 -24.18
N THR A 281 -3.74 -20.49 -23.82
CA THR A 281 -2.48 -20.47 -24.58
C THR A 281 -1.64 -21.73 -24.42
N ASN A 282 -1.94 -22.54 -23.40
CA ASN A 282 -1.13 -23.68 -22.95
C ASN A 282 0.31 -23.27 -22.60
N PHE A 283 0.53 -22.01 -22.18
CA PHE A 283 1.82 -21.62 -21.65
C PHE A 283 2.04 -22.26 -20.28
N LYS A 284 3.25 -22.76 -20.07
CA LYS A 284 3.71 -23.09 -18.72
C LYS A 284 3.81 -21.80 -17.90
N VAL A 285 3.61 -21.92 -16.59
CA VAL A 285 3.70 -20.79 -15.65
C VAL A 285 5.01 -20.01 -15.82
N ASP A 286 6.15 -20.71 -15.89
CA ASP A 286 7.47 -20.11 -16.17
C ASP A 286 7.50 -19.31 -17.49
N HIS A 287 6.85 -19.81 -18.55
CA HIS A 287 6.83 -19.13 -19.84
C HIS A 287 6.04 -17.83 -19.78
N MET A 288 4.91 -17.80 -19.06
CA MET A 288 4.11 -16.58 -18.87
C MET A 288 4.89 -15.54 -18.05
N GLN A 289 5.55 -15.97 -16.98
CA GLN A 289 6.39 -15.11 -16.12
C GLN A 289 7.57 -14.52 -16.91
N ARG A 290 8.28 -15.35 -17.69
CA ARG A 290 9.42 -14.92 -18.52
C ARG A 290 8.99 -14.03 -19.68
N LEU A 291 7.86 -14.32 -20.33
CA LEU A 291 7.28 -13.45 -21.35
C LEU A 291 6.99 -12.07 -20.76
N THR A 292 6.31 -12.02 -19.62
CA THR A 292 6.00 -10.78 -18.90
C THR A 292 7.26 -9.98 -18.60
N PHE A 293 8.32 -10.63 -18.09
CA PHE A 293 9.59 -9.96 -17.81
C PHE A 293 10.30 -9.47 -19.08
N LYS A 294 10.30 -10.25 -20.18
CA LYS A 294 10.88 -9.82 -21.46
C LYS A 294 10.18 -8.58 -22.01
N LEU A 295 8.85 -8.51 -21.92
CA LEU A 295 8.08 -7.35 -22.37
C LEU A 295 8.39 -6.08 -21.57
N CYS A 296 8.83 -6.19 -20.31
CA CYS A 296 9.27 -5.05 -19.50
C CYS A 296 10.57 -4.37 -20.02
N HIS A 297 11.26 -4.97 -20.99
CA HIS A 297 12.47 -4.42 -21.60
C HIS A 297 12.18 -3.63 -22.89
N LEU A 298 10.96 -3.68 -23.42
CA LEU A 298 10.64 -3.16 -24.76
C LEU A 298 10.10 -1.72 -24.73
N TYR A 299 10.28 -0.97 -23.65
CA TYR A 299 9.80 0.42 -23.57
C TYR A 299 10.86 1.41 -24.04
N TYR A 300 10.72 1.89 -25.27
CA TYR A 300 11.72 2.71 -25.96
C TYR A 300 12.14 4.04 -25.31
N ASN A 301 11.34 4.60 -24.41
CA ASN A 301 11.72 5.84 -23.71
C ASN A 301 12.68 5.61 -22.53
N TRP A 302 12.98 4.36 -22.18
CA TRP A 302 13.85 4.03 -21.05
C TRP A 302 14.84 2.91 -21.43
N PRO A 303 16.16 3.17 -21.41
CA PRO A 303 17.18 2.16 -21.73
C PRO A 303 17.41 1.23 -20.53
N GLY A 304 16.38 0.48 -20.15
CA GLY A 304 16.38 -0.44 -19.03
C GLY A 304 15.02 -1.08 -18.85
N THR A 305 14.84 -1.86 -17.79
CA THR A 305 13.55 -2.45 -17.46
C THR A 305 12.61 -1.43 -16.84
N ILE A 306 11.33 -1.53 -17.19
CA ILE A 306 10.24 -0.79 -16.56
C ILE A 306 9.36 -1.70 -15.70
N ARG A 307 8.54 -1.09 -14.85
CA ARG A 307 7.71 -1.78 -13.86
C ARG A 307 6.64 -2.73 -14.43
N VAL A 308 6.20 -2.48 -15.66
CA VAL A 308 5.12 -3.23 -16.33
C VAL A 308 5.50 -3.54 -17.78
N PRO A 309 4.80 -4.47 -18.45
CA PRO A 309 5.05 -4.74 -19.87
C PRO A 309 4.96 -3.46 -20.70
N ALA A 310 5.81 -3.35 -21.73
CA ALA A 310 5.89 -2.18 -22.59
C ALA A 310 4.53 -1.79 -23.18
N VAL A 311 3.71 -2.77 -23.60
CA VAL A 311 2.37 -2.55 -24.13
C VAL A 311 1.44 -1.83 -23.15
N CYS A 312 1.47 -2.15 -21.85
CA CYS A 312 0.69 -1.46 -20.82
C CYS A 312 1.19 -0.02 -20.64
N GLN A 313 2.52 0.16 -20.66
CA GLN A 313 3.10 1.49 -20.54
C GLN A 313 2.78 2.37 -21.76
N TYR A 314 2.72 1.78 -22.95
CA TYR A 314 2.30 2.47 -24.16
C TYR A 314 0.82 2.84 -24.11
N ALA A 315 -0.06 1.91 -23.73
CA ALA A 315 -1.49 2.17 -23.53
C ALA A 315 -1.71 3.30 -22.52
N HIS A 316 -1.01 3.27 -21.38
CA HIS A 316 -1.03 4.33 -20.39
C HIS A 316 -0.64 5.70 -20.96
N LYS A 317 0.46 5.77 -21.72
CA LYS A 317 0.92 7.03 -22.33
C LYS A 317 -0.05 7.55 -23.39
N LEU A 318 -0.67 6.66 -24.15
CA LEU A 318 -1.69 7.00 -25.13
C LEU A 318 -2.96 7.54 -24.45
N ALA A 319 -3.50 6.80 -23.48
CA ALA A 319 -4.68 7.22 -22.71
C ALA A 319 -4.45 8.57 -22.03
N PHE A 320 -3.27 8.76 -21.46
CA PHE A 320 -2.88 10.02 -20.82
C PHE A 320 -2.81 11.19 -21.80
N LEU A 321 -2.18 11.03 -22.98
CA LEU A 321 -2.12 12.10 -24.00
C LEU A 321 -3.52 12.47 -24.49
N VAL A 322 -4.34 11.46 -24.79
CA VAL A 322 -5.67 11.66 -25.35
C VAL A 322 -6.61 12.25 -24.30
N GLY A 323 -6.59 11.71 -23.08
CA GLY A 323 -7.41 12.18 -21.96
C GLY A 323 -7.04 13.57 -21.47
N GLN A 324 -5.75 13.93 -21.43
CA GLN A 324 -5.29 15.19 -20.84
C GLN A 324 -5.13 16.34 -21.86
N SER A 325 -4.80 16.04 -23.12
CA SER A 325 -4.42 17.06 -24.11
C SER A 325 -5.32 17.08 -25.34
N LEU A 326 -5.63 15.93 -25.95
CA LEU A 326 -6.39 15.91 -27.21
C LEU A 326 -7.89 16.08 -26.99
N HIS A 327 -8.45 15.31 -26.05
CA HIS A 327 -9.88 15.17 -25.79
C HIS A 327 -10.71 14.74 -27.03
N GLN A 328 -10.06 14.29 -28.09
CA GLN A 328 -10.66 13.75 -29.31
C GLN A 328 -9.82 12.60 -29.87
N GLN A 329 -10.43 11.75 -30.70
CA GLN A 329 -9.76 10.63 -31.35
C GLN A 329 -8.72 11.16 -32.35
N PHE A 330 -7.49 10.66 -32.26
CA PHE A 330 -6.42 11.02 -33.18
C PHE A 330 -6.60 10.35 -34.56
N SER A 331 -5.97 10.93 -35.58
CA SER A 331 -6.04 10.43 -36.95
C SER A 331 -5.45 9.02 -37.11
N GLU A 332 -6.09 8.20 -37.94
CA GLU A 332 -5.68 6.81 -38.17
C GLU A 332 -4.28 6.69 -38.80
N ARG A 333 -3.82 7.74 -39.50
CA ARG A 333 -2.46 7.82 -40.07
C ARG A 333 -1.36 7.67 -39.02
N LEU A 334 -1.66 7.97 -37.75
CA LEU A 334 -0.73 7.86 -36.63
C LEU A 334 -0.85 6.53 -35.86
N ALA A 335 -1.85 5.69 -36.15
CA ALA A 335 -2.15 4.49 -35.37
C ALA A 335 -0.99 3.47 -35.32
N ASN A 336 -0.20 3.39 -36.40
CA ASN A 336 0.97 2.52 -36.54
C ASN A 336 2.27 3.13 -35.97
N LYS A 337 2.21 4.30 -35.33
CA LYS A 337 3.37 5.05 -34.84
C LYS A 337 3.26 5.28 -33.34
N LEU A 338 4.39 5.28 -32.64
CA LEU A 338 4.46 5.63 -31.21
C LEU A 338 4.47 7.16 -31.00
N PHE A 339 3.58 7.89 -31.70
CA PHE A 339 3.55 9.37 -31.74
C PHE A 339 3.33 10.02 -30.37
N TYR A 340 2.72 9.27 -29.45
CA TYR A 340 2.36 9.69 -28.10
C TYR A 340 3.51 9.61 -27.07
N LEU A 341 4.70 9.18 -27.48
CA LEU A 341 5.87 9.18 -26.60
C LEU A 341 6.31 10.61 -26.24
N GLN A 342 6.55 10.83 -24.95
CA GLN A 342 7.01 12.11 -24.40
C GLN A 342 8.26 11.90 -23.54
N ILE A 343 9.21 12.83 -23.62
CA ILE A 343 10.34 12.90 -22.68
C ILE A 343 9.83 13.63 -21.43
N ARG A 344 9.33 12.88 -20.44
CA ARG A 344 9.33 13.36 -19.06
C ARG A 344 10.54 12.76 -18.39
N TRP A 345 11.46 13.60 -17.93
CA TRP A 345 12.44 13.19 -16.92
C TRP A 345 11.65 12.65 -15.74
N GLN A 346 12.00 11.46 -15.26
CA GLN A 346 11.38 10.86 -14.08
C GLN A 346 11.60 11.78 -12.86
N THR A 347 10.70 12.73 -12.68
CA THR A 347 10.20 13.18 -11.39
C THR A 347 8.78 12.63 -11.34
N THR A 348 8.64 11.44 -10.76
CA THR A 348 7.42 10.95 -10.08
C THR A 348 6.11 11.63 -10.50
N ASP A 349 5.48 11.15 -11.57
CA ASP A 349 4.08 11.48 -11.84
C ASP A 349 3.16 10.41 -11.25
N VAL A 350 2.85 10.59 -9.97
CA VAL A 350 1.45 10.72 -9.60
C VAL A 350 1.37 12.12 -9.01
N PRO A 351 0.69 13.10 -9.65
CA PRO A 351 0.32 14.29 -8.91
C PRO A 351 -0.56 13.81 -7.74
N PRO A 352 -0.32 14.25 -6.49
CA PRO A 352 -1.34 14.04 -5.46
C PRO A 352 -2.64 14.60 -6.03
N ARG A 353 -3.71 13.80 -5.97
CA ARG A 353 -5.06 14.27 -6.28
C ARG A 353 -5.24 15.57 -5.50
N GLU A 354 -5.42 16.68 -6.21
CA GLU A 354 -6.06 17.86 -5.65
C GLU A 354 -7.46 17.39 -5.25
N GLU A 355 -7.67 17.16 -3.96
CA GLU A 355 -9.01 17.09 -3.38
C GLU A 355 -9.73 18.40 -3.73
N PRO A 356 -11.04 18.35 -4.05
CA PRO A 356 -11.79 19.56 -4.38
C PRO A 356 -11.65 20.56 -3.24
N ALA A 357 -11.29 21.78 -3.60
CA ALA A 357 -11.18 22.91 -2.70
C ALA A 357 -12.51 23.08 -1.95
N ALA A 358 -12.58 22.56 -0.72
CA ALA A 358 -13.46 23.11 0.28
C ALA A 358 -12.86 24.46 0.68
N ASP A 359 -13.67 25.51 0.57
CA ASP A 359 -13.33 26.89 0.91
C ASP A 359 -12.39 26.96 2.12
N VAL A 360 -11.16 27.37 1.82
CA VAL A 360 -10.20 27.79 2.84
C VAL A 360 -10.67 29.17 3.29
N SER A 361 -11.58 29.21 4.25
CA SER A 361 -11.55 30.29 5.23
C SER A 361 -10.31 30.06 6.09
N THR A 362 -9.35 30.93 5.86
CA THR A 362 -8.12 31.13 6.59
C THR A 362 -8.29 30.93 8.10
N ASN A 363 -7.50 30.04 8.69
CA ASN A 363 -6.94 30.16 10.05
C ASN A 363 -5.94 29.01 10.33
N VAL A 364 -4.89 28.86 9.52
CA VAL A 364 -3.69 28.11 9.94
C VAL A 364 -2.45 28.83 9.40
N THR A 365 -1.62 29.30 10.31
CA THR A 365 -0.35 29.99 10.07
C THR A 365 0.63 29.09 9.28
N PRO A 366 1.41 29.62 8.32
CA PRO A 366 2.31 28.80 7.52
C PRO A 366 3.69 28.69 8.21
N THR A 367 4.09 27.50 8.66
CA THR A 367 5.49 27.23 9.00
C THR A 367 6.13 26.34 7.94
N LYS A 368 6.93 26.98 7.07
CA LYS A 368 7.84 26.37 6.09
C LYS A 368 9.03 25.71 6.80
N GLN A 369 8.87 24.55 7.41
CA GLN A 369 10.04 23.72 7.77
C GLN A 369 9.73 22.24 7.54
N SER A 370 10.17 21.71 6.39
CA SER A 370 10.21 20.28 6.10
C SER A 370 11.55 19.69 6.58
N ASN A 371 11.78 19.69 7.89
CA ASN A 371 12.95 19.09 8.54
C ASN A 371 12.53 18.36 9.83
N LEU A 372 13.37 17.42 10.29
CA LEU A 372 13.22 16.66 11.53
C LEU A 372 12.93 17.54 12.77
N MET A 373 13.22 18.85 12.67
CA MET A 373 12.95 19.88 13.66
C MET A 373 11.45 20.07 13.97
N GLU A 374 10.53 19.62 13.10
CA GLU A 374 9.08 19.63 13.41
C GLU A 374 8.70 18.69 14.58
N PHE A 375 9.58 17.73 14.93
CA PHE A 375 9.39 16.80 16.04
C PHE A 375 9.99 17.30 17.36
N PHE A 376 10.55 18.51 17.39
CA PHE A 376 11.20 19.11 18.58
C PHE A 376 10.51 20.41 19.02
N ASP A 377 10.49 20.70 20.33
CA ASP A 377 10.53 22.05 20.92
C ASP A 377 10.88 23.23 20.00
N THR A 378 10.06 24.26 19.80
CA THR A 378 10.61 25.53 19.28
C THR A 378 11.50 26.12 20.36
N SER A 379 12.66 26.69 20.00
CA SER A 379 13.69 27.17 20.95
C SER A 379 13.16 28.11 22.03
N ASP A 380 12.05 28.81 21.75
CA ASP A 380 11.40 29.75 22.65
C ASP A 380 10.61 29.06 23.77
N ASN A 381 10.05 27.86 23.53
CA ASN A 381 9.28 27.10 24.53
C ASN A 381 10.17 26.26 25.47
N VAL A 382 11.44 26.07 25.11
CA VAL A 382 12.40 25.27 25.89
C VAL A 382 12.82 26.01 27.16
N ARG A 383 12.64 27.34 27.22
CA ARG A 383 13.09 28.19 28.35
C ARG A 383 11.97 28.73 29.25
N GLU A 384 10.72 28.48 28.90
CA GLU A 384 9.57 28.99 29.68
C GLU A 384 9.02 27.93 30.64
N ALA A 385 8.95 28.27 31.93
CA ALA A 385 8.41 27.39 32.96
C ALA A 385 6.90 27.07 32.81
N LYS A 386 6.17 27.81 31.96
CA LYS A 386 4.72 27.65 31.77
C LYS A 386 4.30 27.87 30.31
N VAL A 387 4.39 26.82 29.51
CA VAL A 387 3.91 26.82 28.11
C VAL A 387 2.38 26.80 28.08
N ILE A 388 1.77 27.78 27.39
CA ILE A 388 0.33 27.85 27.14
C ILE A 388 -0.06 26.69 26.21
N HIS A 389 -0.97 25.83 26.65
CA HIS A 389 -1.46 24.68 25.88
C HIS A 389 -2.99 24.63 25.88
N GLY A 390 -3.56 24.08 24.81
CA GLY A 390 -5.00 23.99 24.62
C GLY A 390 -5.68 22.98 25.55
N ARG A 391 -7.02 23.03 25.58
CA ARG A 391 -7.86 22.00 26.21
C ARG A 391 -7.90 20.71 25.38
N TRP A 392 -8.31 19.61 25.99
CA TRP A 392 -8.60 18.37 25.27
C TRP A 392 -9.93 18.48 24.50
N TRP A 393 -10.13 17.56 23.54
CA TRP A 393 -11.33 17.47 22.73
C TRP A 393 -12.43 16.68 23.44
N TYR A 394 -13.65 17.24 23.50
CA TYR A 394 -14.82 16.56 24.08
C TYR A 394 -15.52 15.67 23.04
N LEU A 395 -16.18 14.60 23.51
CA LEU A 395 -16.89 13.64 22.66
C LEU A 395 -17.93 14.33 21.76
N ASP A 396 -18.73 15.24 22.31
CA ASP A 396 -19.81 15.88 21.56
C ASP A 396 -19.29 16.76 20.42
N GLU A 397 -18.13 17.38 20.59
CA GLU A 397 -17.48 18.18 19.55
C GLU A 397 -16.94 17.30 18.42
N LEU A 398 -16.39 16.14 18.78
CA LEU A 398 -15.83 15.17 17.83
C LEU A 398 -16.91 14.46 17.03
N ARG A 399 -18.09 14.21 17.63
CA ARG A 399 -19.25 13.63 16.94
C ARG A 399 -19.77 14.52 15.80
N LEU A 400 -19.57 15.83 15.90
CA LEU A 400 -19.95 16.80 14.86
C LEU A 400 -18.91 16.93 13.72
N LYS A 401 -17.73 16.30 13.84
CA LYS A 401 -16.66 16.39 12.83
C LYS A 401 -16.77 15.28 11.79
N SER A 402 -16.34 15.56 10.56
CA SER A 402 -16.27 14.54 9.50
C SER A 402 -15.21 13.47 9.81
N ASN A 403 -15.31 12.27 9.22
CA ASN A 403 -14.27 11.24 9.36
C ASN A 403 -12.90 11.73 8.85
N GLY A 404 -12.89 12.57 7.81
CA GLY A 404 -11.67 13.20 7.31
C GLY A 404 -11.03 14.16 8.32
N ASP A 405 -11.84 14.93 9.04
CA ASP A 405 -11.35 15.85 10.08
C ASP A 405 -10.88 15.11 11.32
N LEU A 406 -11.55 14.04 11.72
CA LEU A 406 -11.09 13.16 12.80
C LEU A 406 -9.72 12.54 12.46
N HIS A 407 -9.51 12.12 11.21
CA HIS A 407 -8.23 11.58 10.76
C HIS A 407 -7.12 12.64 10.77
N LYS A 408 -7.41 13.86 10.29
CA LYS A 408 -6.47 15.00 10.37
C LYS A 408 -6.13 15.34 11.82
N LEU A 409 -7.13 15.38 12.70
CA LEU A 409 -6.95 15.68 14.12
C LEU A 409 -6.12 14.60 14.83
N TRP A 410 -6.37 13.33 14.51
CA TRP A 410 -5.55 12.21 14.99
C TRP A 410 -4.07 12.39 14.62
N TYR A 411 -3.78 12.78 13.39
CA TYR A 411 -2.40 13.00 12.95
C TYR A 411 -1.72 14.15 13.68
N VAL A 412 -2.43 15.25 13.94
CA VAL A 412 -1.92 16.37 14.73
C VAL A 412 -1.61 15.93 16.16
N LEU A 413 -2.54 15.22 16.81
CA LEU A 413 -2.33 14.69 18.17
C LEU A 413 -1.20 13.66 18.22
N LEU A 414 -1.03 12.86 17.18
CA LEU A 414 0.06 11.87 17.08
C LEU A 414 1.42 12.54 17.00
N LYS A 415 1.56 13.62 16.20
CA LYS A 415 2.78 14.42 16.15
C LYS A 415 3.10 15.03 17.51
N GLU A 416 2.11 15.62 18.15
CA GLU A 416 2.24 16.22 19.47
C GLU A 416 2.64 15.18 20.54
N ARG A 417 2.01 14.00 20.53
CA ARG A 417 2.37 12.90 21.44
C ARG A 417 3.82 12.46 21.28
N ASN A 418 4.28 12.26 20.04
CA ASN A 418 5.65 11.84 19.77
C ASN A 418 6.67 12.88 20.23
N ARG A 419 6.35 14.17 20.04
CA ARG A 419 7.15 15.30 20.53
C ARG A 419 7.25 15.29 22.06
N LEU A 420 6.11 15.19 22.75
CA LEU A 420 6.07 15.19 24.22
C LEU A 420 6.79 13.98 24.83
N LEU A 421 6.67 12.79 24.25
CA LEU A 421 7.38 11.60 24.71
C LEU A 421 8.90 11.72 24.53
N THR A 422 9.34 12.32 23.41
CA THR A 422 10.77 12.58 23.17
C THR A 422 11.30 13.58 24.19
N MET A 423 10.53 14.63 24.49
CA MET A 423 10.90 15.58 25.54
C MET A 423 10.92 14.93 26.92
N GLU A 424 9.90 14.15 27.29
CA GLU A 424 9.86 13.47 28.59
C GLU A 424 11.11 12.61 28.83
N GLU A 425 11.56 11.90 27.80
CA GLU A 425 12.76 11.07 27.87
C GLU A 425 14.04 11.92 28.00
N GLU A 426 14.14 13.05 27.28
CA GLU A 426 15.28 13.97 27.41
C GLU A 426 15.35 14.59 28.81
N TYR A 427 14.22 15.09 29.35
CA TYR A 427 14.17 15.62 30.72
C TYR A 427 14.53 14.55 31.76
N ARG A 428 14.09 13.31 31.54
CA ARG A 428 14.48 12.15 32.36
C ARG A 428 15.98 11.88 32.30
N TYR A 429 16.60 12.03 31.12
CA TYR A 429 18.05 11.87 30.93
C TYR A 429 18.85 13.00 31.59
N GLN A 430 18.35 14.24 31.54
CA GLN A 430 18.98 15.42 32.18
C GLN A 430 18.69 15.54 33.68
N TYR A 431 17.91 14.62 34.28
CA TYR A 431 17.45 14.68 35.68
C TYR A 431 16.66 15.96 36.01
N GLU A 432 15.92 16.50 35.04
CA GLU A 432 15.09 17.69 35.20
C GLU A 432 13.59 17.33 35.23
N LEU A 433 12.77 18.19 35.84
CA LEU A 433 11.33 17.98 35.91
C LEU A 433 10.68 18.35 34.57
N PHE A 434 9.92 17.42 33.99
CA PHE A 434 9.20 17.65 32.74
C PHE A 434 8.17 18.79 32.89
N PRO A 435 8.26 19.85 32.06
CA PRO A 435 7.33 20.98 32.15
C PRO A 435 5.93 20.57 31.70
N ASN A 436 4.92 20.81 32.56
CA ASN A 436 3.50 20.57 32.31
C ASN A 436 3.15 19.14 31.84
N PRO A 437 3.27 18.11 32.71
CA PRO A 437 2.94 16.71 32.38
C PRO A 437 1.50 16.50 31.92
N GLU A 438 0.58 17.37 32.34
CA GLU A 438 -0.84 17.32 31.95
C GLU A 438 -1.05 17.38 30.42
N ARG A 439 -0.10 17.91 29.64
CA ARG A 439 -0.20 17.93 28.17
C ARG A 439 -0.30 16.52 27.59
N ILE A 440 0.44 15.57 28.16
CA ILE A 440 0.40 14.17 27.73
C ILE A 440 -1.00 13.60 27.99
N ASP A 441 -1.53 13.82 29.19
CA ASP A 441 -2.87 13.34 29.58
C ASP A 441 -3.95 13.93 28.66
N LYS A 442 -3.88 15.22 28.33
CA LYS A 442 -4.83 15.92 27.44
C LYS A 442 -4.81 15.37 26.02
N VAL A 443 -3.63 15.05 25.50
CA VAL A 443 -3.46 14.42 24.17
C VAL A 443 -4.00 13.00 24.19
N GLU A 444 -3.67 12.20 25.21
CA GLU A 444 -4.16 10.83 25.34
C GLU A 444 -5.69 10.76 25.48
N GLU A 445 -6.29 11.67 26.26
CA GLU A 445 -7.74 11.75 26.41
C GLU A 445 -8.43 12.12 25.09
N SER A 446 -7.88 13.11 24.36
CA SER A 446 -8.39 13.51 23.05
C SER A 446 -8.31 12.36 22.03
N MET A 447 -7.20 11.63 22.01
CA MET A 447 -7.04 10.45 21.14
C MET A 447 -8.02 9.34 21.51
N ARG A 448 -8.25 9.10 22.81
CA ARG A 448 -9.25 8.12 23.27
C ARG A 448 -10.66 8.51 22.82
N ASN A 449 -11.04 9.78 22.96
CA ASN A 449 -12.34 10.26 22.54
C ASN A 449 -12.55 10.15 21.02
N ILE A 450 -11.53 10.42 20.21
CA ILE A 450 -11.59 10.20 18.75
C ILE A 450 -11.84 8.72 18.44
N MET A 451 -11.11 7.82 19.10
CA MET A 451 -11.28 6.37 18.89
C MET A 451 -12.69 5.91 19.26
N THR A 452 -13.26 6.45 20.35
CA THR A 452 -14.65 6.16 20.75
C THR A 452 -15.64 6.60 19.68
N VAL A 453 -15.50 7.81 19.12
CA VAL A 453 -16.41 8.31 18.07
C VAL A 453 -16.29 7.50 16.77
N VAL A 454 -15.07 7.12 16.38
CA VAL A 454 -14.85 6.24 15.21
C VAL A 454 -15.51 4.89 15.43
N ARG A 455 -15.31 4.29 16.61
CA ARG A 455 -15.93 3.02 17.01
C ARG A 455 -17.46 3.09 17.01
N GLU A 456 -18.05 4.15 17.55
CA GLU A 456 -19.51 4.39 17.51
C GLU A 456 -20.04 4.38 16.07
N ARG A 457 -19.33 5.04 15.15
CA ARG A 457 -19.70 5.13 13.73
C ARG A 457 -19.56 3.79 13.00
N ASP A 458 -18.47 3.07 13.25
CA ASP A 458 -18.24 1.76 12.65
C ASP A 458 -19.28 0.74 13.13
N ILE A 459 -19.66 0.77 14.41
CA ILE A 459 -20.74 -0.07 14.94
C ILE A 459 -22.07 0.26 14.24
N ALA A 460 -22.41 1.54 14.12
CA ALA A 460 -23.65 1.97 13.47
C ALA A 460 -23.69 1.54 11.99
N TYR A 461 -22.58 1.71 11.28
CA TYR A 461 -22.44 1.29 9.88
C TYR A 461 -22.62 -0.23 9.71
N ASN A 462 -21.91 -1.04 10.52
CA ASN A 462 -22.00 -2.49 10.44
C ASN A 462 -23.39 -3.02 10.85
N LEU A 463 -24.04 -2.40 11.83
CA LEU A 463 -25.41 -2.75 12.22
C LEU A 463 -26.40 -2.49 11.09
N LEU A 464 -26.22 -1.39 10.34
CA LEU A 464 -27.07 -1.07 9.19
C LEU A 464 -26.86 -2.02 8.01
N GLU A 465 -25.62 -2.39 7.70
CA GLU A 465 -25.32 -3.27 6.56
C GLU A 465 -25.54 -4.75 6.85
N THR A 466 -25.20 -5.22 8.05
CA THR A 466 -25.09 -6.67 8.36
C THR A 466 -25.93 -7.12 9.56
N GLY A 467 -26.54 -6.19 10.31
CA GLY A 467 -27.26 -6.49 11.55
C GLY A 467 -26.37 -6.91 12.71
N ARG A 468 -25.03 -6.78 12.59
CA ARG A 468 -24.05 -7.11 13.64
C ARG A 468 -23.11 -5.93 13.88
N THR A 469 -22.52 -5.84 15.06
CA THR A 469 -21.69 -4.70 15.48
C THR A 469 -20.30 -4.65 14.82
N GLY A 470 -19.89 -5.69 14.10
CA GLY A 470 -18.55 -5.79 13.47
C GLY A 470 -17.40 -6.02 14.45
N GLU A 471 -17.63 -5.92 15.76
CA GLU A 471 -16.60 -6.15 16.76
C GLU A 471 -16.32 -7.63 17.00
N PRO A 472 -15.03 -8.00 17.22
CA PRO A 472 -14.70 -9.36 17.58
C PRO A 472 -15.31 -9.71 18.95
N THR A 473 -16.15 -10.74 18.98
CA THR A 473 -16.76 -11.20 20.22
C THR A 473 -15.72 -11.88 21.12
N PRO A 474 -15.74 -11.63 22.45
CA PRO A 474 -14.90 -12.35 23.39
C PRO A 474 -15.14 -13.85 23.28
N GLN A 475 -14.06 -14.62 23.26
CA GLN A 475 -14.10 -16.08 23.25
C GLN A 475 -13.54 -16.61 24.56
N ILE A 476 -14.24 -17.56 25.19
CA ILE A 476 -13.67 -18.30 26.32
C ILE A 476 -12.58 -19.22 25.78
N ARG A 477 -11.38 -19.10 26.33
CA ARG A 477 -10.24 -19.90 25.91
C ARG A 477 -9.46 -20.41 27.10
N GLU A 478 -8.92 -21.62 26.97
CA GLU A 478 -8.02 -22.18 27.96
C GLU A 478 -6.61 -21.58 27.79
N THR A 479 -6.03 -21.11 28.89
CA THR A 479 -4.65 -20.61 28.95
C THR A 479 -3.65 -21.78 28.93
N SER A 480 -2.36 -21.49 28.75
CA SER A 480 -1.30 -22.51 28.81
C SER A 480 -1.15 -23.19 30.19
N PHE A 481 -1.71 -22.59 31.25
CA PHE A 481 -1.83 -23.19 32.59
C PHE A 481 -3.19 -23.88 32.82
N GLY A 482 -4.02 -23.91 31.79
CA GLY A 482 -5.29 -24.60 31.78
C GLY A 482 -6.43 -23.90 32.52
N LEU A 483 -6.28 -22.60 32.80
CA LEU A 483 -7.36 -21.74 33.33
C LEU A 483 -8.20 -21.22 32.17
N LEU A 484 -9.53 -21.23 32.31
CA LEU A 484 -10.45 -20.60 31.37
C LEU A 484 -10.42 -19.08 31.56
N ARG A 485 -10.15 -18.34 30.50
CA ARG A 485 -10.17 -16.88 30.50
C ARG A 485 -10.84 -16.33 29.25
N TYR A 486 -11.53 -15.21 29.40
CA TYR A 486 -12.04 -14.44 28.27
C TYR A 486 -10.88 -13.90 27.44
N TYR A 487 -10.83 -14.27 26.18
CA TYR A 487 -9.90 -13.77 25.18
C TYR A 487 -10.64 -12.84 24.23
N GLN A 488 -10.24 -11.56 24.23
CA GLN A 488 -10.69 -10.58 23.24
C GLN A 488 -9.77 -10.68 22.00
N PRO A 489 -10.29 -11.11 20.84
CA PRO A 489 -9.51 -11.09 19.61
C PRO A 489 -9.13 -9.65 19.26
N LYS A 490 -7.83 -9.43 19.01
CA LYS A 490 -7.30 -8.14 18.59
C LYS A 490 -6.33 -8.32 17.45
N GLU A 491 -6.27 -7.34 16.56
CA GLU A 491 -5.27 -7.29 15.50
C GLU A 491 -3.85 -7.21 16.12
N ARG A 492 -2.90 -7.92 15.51
CA ARG A 492 -1.51 -7.99 15.99
C ARG A 492 -0.56 -7.80 14.83
N ILE A 493 0.50 -7.03 15.08
CA ILE A 493 1.62 -6.84 14.14
C ILE A 493 2.29 -8.18 13.80
N LEU A 494 2.38 -9.09 14.78
CA LEU A 494 2.91 -10.43 14.60
C LEU A 494 1.79 -11.47 14.67
N PRO A 495 1.75 -12.45 13.74
CA PRO A 495 0.81 -13.57 13.82
C PRO A 495 0.86 -14.25 15.19
N PHE A 496 -0.30 -14.69 15.69
CA PHE A 496 -0.44 -15.21 17.06
C PHE A 496 0.50 -16.39 17.36
N TYR A 497 0.84 -17.20 16.35
CA TYR A 497 1.76 -18.32 16.47
C TYR A 497 3.24 -17.91 16.61
N LYS A 498 3.62 -16.71 16.15
CA LYS A 498 4.97 -16.14 16.33
C LYS A 498 5.10 -15.22 17.54
N ASN A 499 3.98 -14.78 18.11
CA ASN A 499 3.99 -13.87 19.25
C ASN A 499 4.34 -14.62 20.55
N ARG A 500 5.54 -14.37 21.10
CA ARG A 500 6.04 -15.03 22.31
C ARG A 500 5.09 -14.87 23.51
N TYR A 501 4.56 -13.67 23.74
CA TYR A 501 3.59 -13.42 24.82
C TYR A 501 2.29 -14.19 24.63
N TYR A 502 1.80 -14.27 23.38
CA TYR A 502 0.63 -15.07 23.07
C TYR A 502 0.89 -16.55 23.29
N GLN A 503 2.04 -17.07 22.84
CA GLN A 503 2.39 -18.47 23.02
C GLN A 503 2.65 -18.85 24.49
N LEU A 504 3.09 -17.89 25.31
CA LEU A 504 3.25 -18.09 26.76
C LEU A 504 1.91 -18.24 27.48
N LEU A 505 0.91 -17.44 27.09
CA LEU A 505 -0.40 -17.39 27.77
C LEU A 505 -1.45 -18.33 27.15
N TRP A 506 -1.41 -18.54 25.83
CA TRP A 506 -2.44 -19.20 25.04
C TRP A 506 -1.89 -20.29 24.09
N GLY A 507 -0.58 -20.54 24.14
CA GLY A 507 0.06 -21.55 23.30
C GLY A 507 -0.25 -22.96 23.78
N LYS A 508 -0.33 -23.90 22.83
CA LYS A 508 -0.48 -25.34 23.09
C LYS A 508 0.84 -25.93 23.60
N ARG A 509 1.32 -25.51 24.77
CA ARG A 509 2.34 -26.30 25.48
C ARG A 509 1.64 -27.56 26.00
N ARG A 510 2.20 -28.75 25.73
CA ARG A 510 1.68 -30.02 26.29
C ARG A 510 1.49 -29.80 27.79
N ALA A 511 0.29 -30.10 28.31
CA ALA A 511 -0.02 -29.98 29.72
C ALA A 511 1.09 -30.67 30.51
N ALA A 512 1.91 -29.86 31.17
CA ALA A 512 3.05 -30.38 31.89
C ALA A 512 2.57 -30.89 33.25
N PRO A 513 3.25 -31.85 33.90
CA PRO A 513 2.77 -32.46 35.14
C PRO A 513 2.39 -31.45 36.24
N TRP A 514 3.10 -30.33 36.29
CA TRP A 514 2.86 -29.21 37.20
C TRP A 514 1.58 -28.39 36.93
N THR A 515 1.00 -28.45 35.73
CA THR A 515 -0.26 -27.75 35.41
C THR A 515 -1.41 -28.26 36.28
N ASN A 516 -1.47 -29.56 36.56
CA ASN A 516 -2.51 -30.14 37.42
C ASN A 516 -2.32 -29.77 38.89
N ILE A 517 -1.07 -29.71 39.36
CA ILE A 517 -0.73 -29.26 40.71
C ILE A 517 -1.09 -27.78 40.89
N PHE A 518 -0.79 -26.95 39.89
CA PHE A 518 -1.17 -25.54 39.88
C PHE A 518 -2.69 -25.36 39.86
N LYS A 519 -3.42 -26.06 38.97
CA LYS A 519 -4.90 -26.01 38.93
C LYS A 519 -5.50 -26.37 40.29
N ARG A 520 -5.01 -27.44 40.92
CA ARG A 520 -5.48 -27.86 42.25
C ARG A 520 -5.24 -26.77 43.31
N ARG A 521 -4.01 -26.27 43.43
CA ARG A 521 -3.70 -25.20 44.40
C ARG A 521 -4.43 -23.90 44.12
N TYR A 522 -4.66 -23.58 42.85
CA TYR A 522 -5.44 -22.41 42.45
C TYR A 522 -6.90 -22.55 42.87
N ASN A 523 -7.51 -23.73 42.68
CA ASN A 523 -8.87 -24.00 43.15
C ASN A 523 -8.96 -23.96 44.67
N GLU A 524 -8.02 -24.59 45.39
CA GLU A 524 -7.94 -24.52 46.86
C GLU A 524 -7.81 -23.05 47.34
N PHE A 525 -7.07 -22.21 46.61
CA PHE A 525 -6.96 -20.78 46.90
C PHE A 525 -8.27 -20.02 46.64
N GLN A 526 -8.97 -20.29 45.52
CA GLN A 526 -10.26 -19.66 45.22
C GLN A 526 -11.30 -20.03 46.28
N GLU A 527 -11.42 -21.32 46.60
CA GLU A 527 -12.30 -21.81 47.66
C GLU A 527 -11.99 -21.14 49.01
N HIS A 528 -10.70 -20.96 49.33
CA HIS A 528 -10.30 -20.25 50.54
C HIS A 528 -10.69 -18.76 50.52
N GLN A 529 -10.57 -18.08 49.39
CA GLN A 529 -11.02 -16.68 49.25
C GLN A 529 -12.56 -16.58 49.39
N GLU A 530 -13.31 -17.43 48.70
CA GLU A 530 -14.77 -17.50 48.81
C GLU A 530 -15.22 -17.80 50.24
N HIS A 531 -14.49 -18.67 50.95
CA HIS A 531 -14.75 -18.97 52.35
C HIS A 531 -14.47 -17.77 53.26
N GLN A 532 -13.35 -17.06 53.07
CA GLN A 532 -13.05 -15.83 53.80
C GLN A 532 -14.09 -14.75 53.56
N GLU A 533 -14.54 -14.57 52.31
CA GLU A 533 -15.57 -13.59 51.96
C GLU A 533 -16.92 -13.94 52.57
N THR A 534 -17.32 -15.21 52.50
CA THR A 534 -18.54 -15.70 53.15
C THR A 534 -18.50 -15.46 54.65
N ASN A 535 -17.34 -15.67 55.29
CA ASN A 535 -17.17 -15.41 56.72
C ASN A 535 -17.21 -13.91 57.05
N ARG A 536 -16.62 -13.04 56.22
CA ARG A 536 -16.76 -11.58 56.39
C ARG A 536 -18.20 -11.12 56.24
N ILE A 537 -18.93 -11.64 55.25
CA ILE A 537 -20.35 -11.31 55.06
C ILE A 537 -21.15 -11.80 56.27
N ARG A 538 -20.88 -13.02 56.77
CA ARG A 538 -21.51 -13.54 58.00
C ARG A 538 -21.23 -12.66 59.22
N GLU A 539 -20.00 -12.20 59.41
CA GLU A 539 -19.66 -11.27 60.50
C GLU A 539 -20.40 -9.93 60.37
N ILE A 540 -20.48 -9.38 59.15
CA ILE A 540 -21.22 -8.14 58.89
C ILE A 540 -22.71 -8.34 59.19
N VAL A 541 -23.31 -9.43 58.72
CA VAL A 541 -24.73 -9.75 58.96
C VAL A 541 -24.99 -10.01 60.44
N ALA A 542 -24.10 -10.71 61.15
CA ALA A 542 -24.20 -10.89 62.59
C ALA A 542 -24.19 -9.55 63.35
N ASN A 543 -23.31 -8.62 62.97
CA ASN A 543 -23.29 -7.26 63.53
C ASN A 543 -24.57 -6.47 63.20
N VAL A 544 -25.13 -6.64 62.00
CA VAL A 544 -26.40 -6.00 61.59
C VAL A 544 -27.58 -6.57 62.40
N ILE A 545 -27.66 -7.89 62.60
CA ILE A 545 -28.70 -8.54 63.40
C ILE A 545 -28.60 -8.14 64.87
N GLN A 546 -27.38 -8.00 65.40
CA GLN A 546 -27.16 -7.49 66.75
C GLN A 546 -27.67 -6.05 66.90
N LYS A 547 -27.55 -5.22 65.86
CA LYS A 547 -28.02 -3.84 65.84
C LYS A 547 -29.53 -3.71 65.58
N TYR A 548 -30.13 -4.67 64.89
CA TYR A 548 -31.54 -4.69 64.51
C TYR A 548 -32.19 -6.06 64.82
N PRO A 549 -32.60 -6.29 66.08
CA PRO A 549 -33.03 -7.63 66.55
C PRO A 549 -34.29 -8.19 65.85
N HIS A 550 -35.11 -7.34 65.25
CA HIS A 550 -36.32 -7.74 64.52
C HIS A 550 -36.02 -8.51 63.22
N LEU A 551 -34.80 -8.39 62.68
CA LEU A 551 -34.35 -9.08 61.47
C LEU A 551 -33.80 -10.49 61.74
N ARG A 552 -33.78 -10.94 63.01
CA ARG A 552 -33.20 -12.23 63.41
C ARG A 552 -33.90 -13.44 62.76
N ASN A 553 -35.19 -13.33 62.46
CA ASN A 553 -35.95 -14.38 61.80
C ASN A 553 -35.79 -14.38 60.26
N GLU A 554 -35.09 -13.38 59.70
CA GLU A 554 -34.83 -13.20 58.26
C GLU A 554 -33.32 -13.25 57.92
N GLU A 555 -32.49 -13.82 58.81
CA GLU A 555 -31.03 -13.84 58.66
C GLU A 555 -30.55 -14.41 57.32
N GLU A 556 -31.15 -15.51 56.86
CA GLU A 556 -30.82 -16.13 55.56
C GLU A 556 -31.15 -15.19 54.38
N ARG A 557 -32.26 -14.45 54.46
CA ARG A 557 -32.71 -13.52 53.44
C ARG A 557 -31.79 -12.29 53.37
N VAL A 558 -31.35 -11.79 54.53
CA VAL A 558 -30.37 -10.70 54.63
C VAL A 558 -29.01 -11.15 54.08
N MET A 559 -28.56 -12.37 54.43
CA MET A 559 -27.34 -12.95 53.86
C MET A 559 -27.38 -13.05 52.34
N GLU A 560 -28.52 -13.49 51.78
CA GLU A 560 -28.69 -13.62 50.33
C GLU A 560 -28.76 -12.27 49.62
N GLU A 561 -29.38 -11.25 50.24
CA GLU A 561 -29.40 -9.89 49.74
C GLU A 561 -27.99 -9.26 49.74
N TYR A 562 -27.21 -9.44 50.82
CA TYR A 562 -25.81 -8.99 50.86
C TYR A 562 -24.95 -9.71 49.82
N LYS A 563 -25.14 -11.02 49.63
CA LYS A 563 -24.45 -11.77 48.56
C LYS A 563 -24.81 -11.24 47.17
N LYS A 564 -26.09 -10.96 46.88
CA LYS A 564 -26.53 -10.38 45.59
C LYS A 564 -26.05 -8.96 45.36
N ARG A 565 -26.02 -8.12 46.40
CA ARG A 565 -25.55 -6.72 46.28
C ARG A 565 -24.04 -6.63 46.04
N PHE A 566 -23.30 -7.64 46.49
CA PHE A 566 -21.86 -7.77 46.33
C PHE A 566 -21.47 -8.82 45.28
N ASP A 567 -22.36 -9.15 44.34
CA ASP A 567 -22.05 -10.04 43.22
C ASP A 567 -20.98 -9.38 42.32
N PHE A 568 -19.72 -9.70 42.62
CA PHE A 568 -18.51 -9.06 42.10
C PHE A 568 -18.01 -9.72 40.80
N GLU A 569 -18.86 -10.42 40.04
CA GLU A 569 -18.48 -10.91 38.71
C GLU A 569 -18.08 -9.75 37.76
N GLN A 570 -18.50 -8.51 38.04
CA GLN A 570 -18.10 -7.33 37.26
C GLN A 570 -16.69 -6.77 37.60
N TYR A 571 -16.04 -7.23 38.68
CA TYR A 571 -14.74 -6.70 39.13
C TYR A 571 -13.66 -7.78 39.32
N HIS A 572 -13.65 -8.81 38.49
CA HIS A 572 -12.50 -9.70 38.36
C HIS A 572 -11.34 -9.07 37.56
N ILE A 573 -10.80 -7.97 38.11
CA ILE A 573 -9.38 -7.63 37.99
C ILE A 573 -8.92 -7.35 39.42
N PRO A 574 -7.96 -8.10 39.97
CA PRO A 574 -7.45 -7.83 41.31
C PRO A 574 -7.01 -6.35 41.40
N LYS A 575 -7.61 -5.58 42.32
CA LYS A 575 -7.25 -4.18 42.60
C LYS A 575 -5.78 -3.95 43.02
N ARG A 576 -4.98 -5.02 43.15
CA ARG A 576 -3.52 -4.95 43.27
C ARG A 576 -2.79 -4.62 41.97
N LEU A 577 -3.41 -4.80 40.80
CA LEU A 577 -2.83 -4.45 39.49
C LEU A 577 -3.20 -3.03 39.00
N ALA A 578 -4.08 -2.32 39.70
CA ALA A 578 -4.58 -0.99 39.30
C ALA A 578 -3.94 0.19 40.07
N ARG A 579 -3.06 -0.07 41.04
CA ARG A 579 -2.11 0.96 41.47
C ARG A 579 -0.89 0.86 40.57
N ARG A 580 -0.82 1.67 39.51
CA ARG A 580 0.48 2.00 38.92
C ARG A 580 1.33 2.60 40.05
N PRO A 581 2.42 1.96 40.49
CA PRO A 581 3.41 2.68 41.27
C PRO A 581 4.01 3.69 40.30
N LYS A 582 4.04 4.97 40.68
CA LYS A 582 5.09 5.86 40.17
C LYS A 582 6.40 5.13 40.44
N LEU A 583 7.09 4.72 39.38
CA LEU A 583 8.44 4.18 39.44
C LEU A 583 9.30 5.18 40.21
N ARG A 584 9.54 4.91 41.49
CA ARG A 584 10.86 5.18 42.06
C ARG A 584 11.67 3.94 41.76
N ALA A 585 12.74 4.12 40.99
CA ALA A 585 13.78 3.13 40.85
C ALA A 585 14.26 2.70 42.24
N HIS A 586 14.59 1.41 42.35
CA HIS A 586 14.98 0.65 43.54
C HIS A 586 13.85 -0.14 44.23
N GLU A 587 14.01 -1.47 44.13
CA GLU A 587 13.47 -2.51 45.02
C GLU A 587 11.97 -2.82 44.94
N THR A 588 11.59 -3.68 43.98
CA THR A 588 10.99 -5.02 44.20
C THR A 588 10.34 -5.51 42.90
N VAL A 589 11.13 -6.25 42.12
CA VAL A 589 10.65 -7.04 41.00
C VAL A 589 10.42 -8.45 41.54
N TRP A 590 9.17 -8.83 41.80
CA TRP A 590 8.84 -10.26 41.81
C TRP A 590 8.68 -10.68 40.35
N ASN A 591 9.78 -11.17 39.82
CA ASN A 591 9.95 -11.62 38.45
C ASN A 591 9.29 -13.01 38.32
N GLU A 592 8.33 -13.17 37.40
CA GLU A 592 7.93 -14.51 36.89
C GLU A 592 9.12 -15.25 36.23
N GLN A 593 10.25 -14.55 36.02
CA GLN A 593 11.53 -15.10 35.60
C GLN A 593 12.21 -15.96 36.69
N GLU A 594 12.03 -15.68 37.98
CA GLU A 594 12.70 -16.42 39.07
C GLU A 594 12.14 -17.84 39.28
N PHE A 595 10.89 -18.08 38.87
CA PHE A 595 10.31 -19.42 38.93
C PHE A 595 10.81 -20.34 37.79
N ILE A 596 11.39 -19.76 36.73
CA ILE A 596 11.96 -20.49 35.60
C ILE A 596 13.43 -20.88 35.88
N ASP A 597 14.14 -20.12 36.70
CA ASP A 597 15.55 -20.39 37.05
C ASP A 597 15.72 -21.36 38.24
N HIS A 598 14.64 -21.72 38.95
CA HIS A 598 14.66 -22.67 40.07
C HIS A 598 14.06 -24.05 39.74
N GLY A 599 14.06 -24.42 38.46
CA GLY A 599 13.78 -25.80 38.01
C GLY A 599 14.99 -26.72 38.19
N ASP A 600 15.49 -26.85 39.42
CA ASP A 600 16.34 -27.96 39.85
C ASP A 600 16.45 -27.88 41.37
N LEU A 601 15.80 -28.81 42.07
CA LEU A 601 16.21 -29.35 43.37
C LEU A 601 15.31 -30.54 43.66
N THR A 602 15.81 -31.70 43.23
CA THR A 602 15.35 -33.01 43.65
C THR A 602 15.61 -33.22 45.14
N ASP A 603 14.70 -33.95 45.77
CA ASP A 603 14.92 -34.58 47.07
C ASP A 603 16.26 -35.35 47.13
N SER A 604 16.91 -35.23 48.30
CA SER A 604 17.83 -36.17 48.93
C SER A 604 19.10 -36.63 48.19
N ASN A 605 20.24 -35.97 48.48
CA ASN A 605 21.49 -36.62 48.96
C ASN A 605 22.60 -35.57 49.15
N SER A 606 23.03 -35.34 50.40
CA SER A 606 23.95 -34.24 50.75
C SER A 606 25.41 -34.44 50.33
N ASN A 607 25.78 -35.59 49.74
CA ASN A 607 27.18 -35.89 49.39
C ASN A 607 27.62 -35.38 48.01
N ASP A 608 26.69 -35.10 47.08
CA ASP A 608 27.06 -34.63 45.73
C ASP A 608 27.36 -33.12 45.68
N TYR A 609 26.83 -32.35 46.64
CA TYR A 609 27.07 -30.90 46.72
C TYR A 609 28.52 -30.59 47.09
N GLU A 610 29.12 -31.33 48.02
CA GLU A 610 30.53 -31.15 48.40
C GLU A 610 31.48 -31.53 47.25
N ARG A 611 31.13 -32.55 46.48
CA ARG A 611 31.91 -32.99 45.30
C ARG A 611 31.89 -31.94 44.18
N LEU A 612 30.74 -31.33 43.93
CA LEU A 612 30.56 -30.22 42.97
C LEU A 612 31.28 -28.94 43.39
N GLN A 613 31.37 -28.66 44.70
CA GLN A 613 32.12 -27.51 45.21
C GLN A 613 33.65 -27.72 45.10
N GLN A 614 34.15 -28.94 45.31
CA GLN A 614 35.56 -29.28 45.10
C GLN A 614 35.96 -29.25 43.61
N GLU A 615 35.08 -29.67 42.70
CA GLU A 615 35.30 -29.54 41.24
C GLU A 615 35.25 -28.09 40.76
N LYS A 616 34.36 -27.25 41.30
CA LYS A 616 34.34 -25.81 40.99
C LYS A 616 35.59 -25.10 41.53
N ALA A 617 36.06 -25.45 42.72
CA ALA A 617 37.28 -24.87 43.30
C ALA A 617 38.56 -25.26 42.52
N SER A 618 38.64 -26.50 42.04
CA SER A 618 39.78 -26.97 41.22
C SER A 618 39.77 -26.38 39.80
N ARG A 619 38.59 -26.18 39.18
CA ARG A 619 38.45 -25.45 37.91
C ARG A 619 38.79 -23.95 38.04
N MET A 620 38.45 -23.31 39.15
CA MET A 620 38.82 -21.91 39.42
C MET A 620 40.34 -21.74 39.63
N ARG A 621 41.02 -22.72 40.24
CA ARG A 621 42.49 -22.70 40.40
C ARG A 621 43.24 -22.92 39.08
N ARG A 622 42.69 -23.69 38.14
CA ARG A 622 43.26 -23.89 36.79
C ARG A 622 43.09 -22.70 35.84
N LYS A 623 42.21 -21.74 36.14
CA LYS A 623 42.02 -20.51 35.35
C LYS A 623 42.86 -19.31 35.82
N LYS A 624 43.66 -19.47 36.88
CA LYS A 624 44.50 -18.41 37.48
C LYS A 624 46.02 -18.70 37.40
N LYS A 625 46.42 -19.72 36.64
CA LYS A 625 47.75 -19.93 36.07
C LYS A 625 47.58 -20.00 34.56
#